data_AF-A0A661YE30-F1
#
_entry.id   AF-A0A661YE30-F1
#
_cell.length_a   1.000
_cell.length_b   1.000
_cell.length_c   1.000
_cell.angle_alpha   90.00
_cell.angle_beta   90.00
_cell.angle_gamma   90.00
#
_symmetry.space_group_name_H-M   'P 1'
#
loop_
_entity.id
_entity.type
_entity.pdbx_description
1 polymer ?
#
loop_
_entity_poly.entity_id
_entity_poly.type
_entity_poly.pdbx_seq_one_letter_code
_entity_poly.pdbx_strand_id
1 'polypeptide(L)'
;MKQTYITILAILLATAIQAQVVYEHISNTAIYDYLDEMASLKIIELNSVVKPYARTMIAEKLRIIRQKSEENDALLSKRQKKELDFYLLTYSLE
;
A
#
# COMPACT_ATOMS: atom_id res chain seq x y z
N MET A 1 -11.15 34.51 -29.99
CA MET A 1 -12.28 34.29 -29.06
C MET A 1 -12.78 32.85 -29.06
N LYS A 2 -13.15 32.21 -30.18
CA LYS A 2 -13.58 30.79 -30.16
C LYS A 2 -12.48 29.82 -29.67
N GLN A 3 -11.24 30.04 -30.11
CA GLN A 3 -10.06 29.24 -29.74
C GLN A 3 -9.77 29.30 -28.22
N THR A 4 -9.98 30.45 -27.57
CA THR A 4 -9.67 30.62 -26.13
C THR A 4 -10.63 29.83 -25.23
N TYR A 5 -11.90 29.67 -25.61
CA TYR A 5 -12.84 28.83 -24.86
C TYR A 5 -12.49 27.34 -24.94
N ILE A 6 -11.97 26.88 -26.07
CA ILE A 6 -11.53 25.49 -26.25
C ILE A 6 -10.31 25.20 -25.36
N THR A 7 -9.36 26.15 -25.29
CA THR A 7 -8.18 26.01 -24.43
C THR A 7 -8.56 25.97 -22.94
N ILE A 8 -9.49 26.83 -22.51
CA ILE A 8 -9.98 26.85 -21.12
C ILE A 8 -10.71 25.53 -20.78
N LEU A 9 -11.54 25.02 -21.69
CA LEU A 9 -12.25 23.75 -21.50
C LEU A 9 -11.27 22.56 -21.40
N ALA A 10 -10.22 22.55 -22.23
CA ALA A 10 -9.20 21.50 -22.21
C ALA A 10 -8.43 21.48 -20.88
N ILE A 11 -8.10 22.64 -20.32
CA ILE A 11 -7.42 22.75 -19.01
C ILE A 11 -8.32 22.25 -17.88
N LEU A 12 -9.62 22.54 -17.93
CA LEU A 12 -10.59 22.15 -16.91
C LEU A 12 -10.86 20.63 -16.90
N LEU A 13 -10.73 19.96 -18.05
CA LEU A 13 -10.86 18.50 -18.14
C LEU A 13 -9.61 17.76 -17.66
N ALA A 14 -8.42 18.37 -17.78
CA ALA A 14 -7.16 17.75 -17.37
C ALA A 14 -7.01 17.59 -15.85
N THR A 15 -7.69 18.42 -15.05
CA THR A 15 -7.64 18.36 -13.58
C THR A 15 -8.54 17.26 -12.99
N ALA A 16 -9.38 16.62 -13.80
CA ALA A 16 -10.32 15.59 -13.33
C ALA A 16 -9.73 14.16 -13.35
N ILE A 17 -8.46 14.01 -13.76
CA ILE A 17 -7.83 12.69 -13.88
C ILE A 17 -7.35 12.24 -12.50
N GLN A 18 -7.89 11.11 -12.02
CA GLN A 18 -7.42 10.42 -10.82
C GLN A 18 -6.36 9.38 -11.22
N ALA A 19 -5.39 9.13 -10.33
CA ALA A 19 -4.44 8.05 -10.51
C ALA A 19 -5.15 6.69 -10.42
N GLN A 20 -4.81 5.76 -11.32
CA GLN A 20 -5.39 4.41 -11.29
C GLN A 20 -4.84 3.63 -10.09
N VAL A 21 -5.72 2.90 -9.41
CA VAL A 21 -5.32 1.97 -8.35
C VAL A 21 -4.52 0.81 -8.95
N VAL A 22 -3.30 0.62 -8.47
CA VAL A 22 -2.41 -0.48 -8.86
C VAL A 22 -2.55 -1.63 -7.85
N TYR A 23 -2.79 -2.83 -8.37
CA TYR A 23 -2.89 -4.05 -7.56
C TYR A 23 -1.59 -4.82 -7.61
N GLU A 24 -1.21 -5.42 -6.48
CA GLU A 24 -0.08 -6.33 -6.41
C GLU A 24 -0.42 -7.63 -7.15
N HIS A 25 0.54 -8.21 -7.87
CA HIS A 25 0.26 -9.43 -8.61
C HIS A 25 0.15 -10.64 -7.66
N ILE A 26 -0.81 -11.53 -7.92
CA ILE A 26 -1.09 -12.69 -7.04
C ILE A 26 0.10 -13.64 -6.88
N SER A 27 1.05 -13.63 -7.83
CA SER A 27 2.27 -14.43 -7.77
C SER A 27 3.26 -13.95 -6.73
N ASN A 28 3.13 -12.73 -6.20
CA ASN A 28 3.97 -12.25 -5.11
C ASN A 28 3.49 -12.83 -3.79
N THR A 29 3.62 -14.14 -3.63
CA THR A 29 3.14 -14.84 -2.44
C THR A 29 3.87 -14.36 -1.19
N ALA A 30 5.14 -13.98 -1.30
CA ALA A 30 5.96 -13.55 -0.17
C ALA A 30 5.38 -12.36 0.62
N ILE A 31 4.88 -11.32 -0.06
CA ILE A 31 4.24 -10.18 0.63
C ILE A 31 2.91 -10.59 1.25
N TYR A 32 2.13 -11.44 0.57
CA TYR A 32 0.87 -11.92 1.11
C TYR A 32 1.07 -12.80 2.34
N ASP A 33 2.02 -13.72 2.30
CA ASP A 33 2.37 -14.61 3.41
C ASP A 33 2.84 -13.79 4.62
N TYR A 34 3.63 -12.73 4.37
CA TYR A 34 4.04 -11.80 5.42
C TYR A 34 2.83 -11.07 6.04
N LEU A 35 1.94 -10.51 5.23
CA LEU A 35 0.75 -9.81 5.74
C LEU A 35 -0.21 -10.77 6.47
N ASP A 36 -0.37 -11.99 5.98
CA ASP A 36 -1.19 -13.03 6.59
C ASP A 36 -0.61 -13.46 7.94
N GLU A 37 0.73 -13.56 8.06
CA GLU A 37 1.42 -13.80 9.33
C GLU A 37 1.18 -12.65 10.33
N MET A 38 1.31 -11.40 9.89
CA MET A 38 1.07 -10.23 10.74
C MET A 38 -0.40 -10.13 11.19
N ALA A 39 -1.34 -10.54 10.33
CA ALA A 39 -2.75 -10.63 10.67
C ALA A 39 -3.04 -11.77 11.67
N SER A 40 -2.40 -12.92 11.50
CA SER A 40 -2.49 -14.04 12.44
C SER A 40 -1.98 -13.66 13.84
N LEU A 41 -0.94 -12.83 13.91
CA LEU A 41 -0.43 -12.25 15.17
C LEU A 41 -1.30 -11.11 15.72
N LYS A 42 -2.42 -10.77 15.07
CA LYS A 42 -3.33 -9.66 15.41
C LYS A 42 -2.65 -8.30 15.42
N ILE A 43 -1.55 -8.15 14.69
CA ILE A 43 -0.87 -6.86 14.54
C ILE A 43 -1.66 -5.97 13.58
N ILE A 44 -2.29 -6.54 12.56
CA ILE A 44 -3.15 -5.85 11.61
C ILE A 44 -4.42 -6.64 11.32
N GLU A 45 -5.40 -5.97 10.73
CA GLU A 45 -6.58 -6.60 10.15
C GLU A 45 -6.56 -6.45 8.64
N LEU A 46 -6.76 -7.57 7.94
CA LEU A 46 -6.94 -7.62 6.49
C LEU A 46 -8.45 -7.70 6.20
N ASN A 47 -9.09 -6.53 6.12
CA ASN A 47 -10.54 -6.41 5.92
C ASN A 47 -10.96 -6.67 4.45
N SER A 48 -10.07 -7.21 3.62
CA SER A 48 -10.40 -7.60 2.25
C SER A 48 -10.74 -9.08 2.21
N VAL A 49 -11.88 -9.41 1.63
CA VAL A 49 -12.36 -10.79 1.50
C VAL A 49 -11.56 -11.56 0.43
N VAL A 50 -10.89 -10.85 -0.50
CA VAL A 50 -10.24 -11.47 -1.66
C VAL A 50 -8.94 -10.74 -2.06
N LYS A 51 -7.93 -11.50 -2.51
CA LYS A 51 -6.70 -11.03 -3.19
C LYS A 51 -6.98 -10.80 -4.69
N PRO A 52 -6.21 -9.96 -5.42
CA PRO A 52 -5.04 -9.20 -4.98
C PRO A 52 -5.37 -7.95 -4.18
N TYR A 53 -4.46 -7.54 -3.30
CA TYR A 53 -4.56 -6.26 -2.59
C TYR A 53 -4.00 -5.11 -3.42
N ALA A 54 -4.61 -3.93 -3.26
CA ALA A 54 -4.06 -2.68 -3.79
C ALA A 54 -2.70 -2.42 -3.14
N ARG A 55 -1.72 -1.95 -3.92
CA ARG A 55 -0.37 -1.65 -3.41
C ARG A 55 -0.41 -0.55 -2.33
N THR A 56 -1.33 0.40 -2.46
CA THR A 56 -1.61 1.42 -1.43
C THR A 56 -2.12 0.81 -0.11
N MET A 57 -2.98 -0.20 -0.17
CA MET A 57 -3.44 -0.94 1.02
C MET A 57 -2.26 -1.68 1.67
N ILE A 58 -1.40 -2.32 0.88
CA ILE A 58 -0.20 -2.99 1.39
C ILE A 58 0.70 -1.98 2.11
N ALA A 59 0.98 -0.84 1.48
CA ALA A 59 1.79 0.24 2.06
C ALA A 59 1.21 0.72 3.39
N GLU A 60 -0.11 0.95 3.46
CA GLU A 60 -0.80 1.36 4.68
C GLU A 60 -0.61 0.32 5.80
N LYS A 61 -0.81 -0.97 5.52
CA LYS A 61 -0.66 -2.04 6.51
C LYS A 61 0.79 -2.16 7.00
N LEU A 62 1.78 -2.04 6.11
CA LEU A 62 3.19 -2.03 6.49
C LEU A 62 3.54 -0.86 7.42
N ARG A 63 2.97 0.33 7.18
CA ARG A 63 3.16 1.49 8.08
C ARG A 63 2.54 1.27 9.46
N ILE A 64 1.36 0.63 9.52
CA ILE A 64 0.73 0.27 10.80
C ILE A 64 1.60 -0.74 11.57
N ILE A 65 2.12 -1.76 10.89
CA ILE A 65 3.04 -2.74 11.49
C ILE A 65 4.28 -2.03 12.05
N ARG A 66 4.86 -1.10 11.27
CA ARG A 66 6.02 -0.31 11.69
C ARG A 66 5.73 0.49 12.95
N GLN A 67 4.64 1.24 12.97
CA GLN A 67 4.24 2.03 14.13
C GLN A 67 4.10 1.15 15.38
N LYS A 68 3.38 0.02 15.27
CA LYS A 68 3.20 -0.90 16.41
C LYS A 68 4.52 -1.54 16.87
N SER A 69 5.43 -1.83 15.95
CA SER A 69 6.76 -2.35 16.30
C SER A 69 7.64 -1.30 16.99
N GLU A 70 7.44 -0.01 16.72
CA GLU A 70 8.15 1.07 17.41
C GLU A 70 7.60 1.28 18.84
N GLU A 71 6.31 1.04 19.05
CA GLU A 71 5.67 1.05 20.38
C GLU A 71 6.11 -0.15 21.24
N ASN A 72 6.36 -1.31 20.63
CA ASN A 72 6.83 -2.53 21.31
C ASN A 72 7.89 -3.27 20.49
N ASP A 73 9.16 -3.12 20.88
CA ASP A 73 10.27 -3.73 20.17
C ASP A 73 10.21 -5.28 20.15
N ALA A 74 9.58 -5.91 21.13
CA ALA A 74 9.43 -7.36 21.18
C ALA A 74 8.26 -7.90 20.30
N LEU A 75 7.47 -7.01 19.68
CA LEU A 75 6.31 -7.39 18.86
C LEU A 75 6.70 -8.21 17.63
N LEU A 76 7.85 -7.89 17.03
CA LEU A 76 8.37 -8.54 15.83
C LEU A 76 9.70 -9.25 16.11
N SER A 77 9.85 -10.46 15.58
CA SER A 77 11.13 -11.15 15.51
C SER A 77 12.12 -10.42 14.59
N LYS A 78 13.41 -10.71 14.76
CA LYS A 78 14.47 -10.14 13.91
C LYS A 78 14.25 -10.41 12.41
N ARG A 79 13.71 -11.58 12.05
CA ARG A 79 13.36 -11.92 10.67
C ARG A 79 12.25 -11.01 10.14
N GLN A 80 11.14 -10.90 10.88
CA GLN A 80 9.98 -10.10 10.50
C GLN A 80 10.31 -8.60 10.40
N LYS A 81 11.17 -8.07 11.27
CA LYS A 81 11.67 -6.68 11.17
C LYS A 81 12.46 -6.47 9.88
N LYS A 82 13.33 -7.40 9.52
CA LYS A 82 14.11 -7.31 8.28
C LYS A 82 13.22 -7.35 7.04
N GLU A 83 12.19 -8.18 7.04
CA GLU A 83 11.20 -8.24 5.96
C GLU A 83 10.36 -6.96 5.90
N LEU A 84 9.96 -6.43 7.06
CA LEU A 84 9.26 -5.15 7.14
C LEU A 84 10.07 -4.03 6.48
N ASP A 85 11.35 -3.92 6.82
CA ASP A 85 12.24 -2.91 6.26
C ASP A 85 12.41 -3.08 4.74
N PHE A 86 12.52 -4.34 4.28
CA PHE A 86 12.57 -4.65 2.84
C PHE A 86 11.29 -4.22 2.12
N TYR A 87 10.13 -4.58 2.64
CA TYR A 87 8.86 -4.25 2.01
C TYR A 87 8.56 -2.74 2.08
N LEU A 88 8.86 -2.08 3.20
CA LEU A 88 8.71 -0.63 3.30
C LEU A 88 9.53 0.11 2.24
N LEU A 89 10.73 -0.38 1.90
CA LEU A 89 11.50 0.19 0.80
C LEU A 89 10.75 0.05 -0.54
N THR A 90 10.22 -1.15 -0.82
CA THR A 90 9.49 -1.46 -2.07
C THR A 90 8.17 -0.69 -2.21
N TYR A 91 7.45 -0.46 -1.11
CA TYR A 91 6.14 0.18 -1.10
C TYR A 91 6.18 1.64 -0.60
N SER A 92 7.36 2.24 -0.47
CA SER A 92 7.53 3.63 -0.01
C SER A 92 7.04 4.71 -1.00
N LEU A 93 6.87 4.35 -2.28
CA LEU A 93 6.55 5.26 -3.39
C LEU A 93 5.07 5.23 -3.82
N GLU A 94 4.24 4.43 -3.12
CA GLU A 94 2.80 4.28 -3.38
C GLU A 94 1.96 5.17 -2.45
#